data_AF-A0A0A9YNZ1-F1
#
_entry.id   AF-A0A0A9YNZ1-F1
#
_cell.length_a   1.000
_cell.length_b   1.000
_cell.length_c   1.000
_cell.angle_alpha   90.00
_cell.angle_beta   90.00
_cell.angle_gamma   90.00
#
_symmetry.space_group_name_H-M   'P 1'
#
loop_
_entity.id
_entity.type
_entity.pdbx_description
1 polymer ?
#
loop_
_entity_poly.entity_id
_entity_poly.type
_entity_poly.pdbx_seq_one_letter_code
_entity_poly.pdbx_strand_id
1 'polypeptide(L)'
;MPELIVKIKSKNGQLVVDSLSGESSIMQLKQHVATWMNTLSDNISLMMGYPPKALDDDTKTLSAVGIKSGETLIAQERVSPAAVGGMQLGSSSVPSKDDSSRSSKHHIQSESFNGGLLMRQVVPADNSCLFTSFGFVLNGKVDTSCGSHMRKIIAESVAADPELYNEAILGKPNKEYCDWIRKSDSWGGAIELSVLTHFYAIEIDVVDTINAVINRFGEDMSYPFRCS
;
A
#
# COMPACT_ATOMS: atom_id res chain seq x y z
N MET A 1 -12.70 28.88 -4.81
CA MET A 1 -12.63 28.07 -6.05
C MET A 1 -12.46 26.63 -5.62
N PRO A 2 -13.00 25.62 -6.33
CA PRO A 2 -12.85 24.23 -5.91
C PRO A 2 -11.36 23.83 -5.96
N GLU A 3 -10.82 23.47 -4.81
CA GLU A 3 -9.48 22.87 -4.70
C GLU A 3 -9.50 21.49 -5.33
N LEU A 4 -8.48 21.21 -6.13
CA LEU A 4 -8.34 19.99 -6.91
C LEU A 4 -7.30 19.12 -6.21
N ILE A 5 -7.73 17.95 -5.73
CA ILE A 5 -6.88 17.00 -5.03
C ILE A 5 -6.39 15.97 -6.05
N VAL A 6 -5.09 15.94 -6.34
CA VAL A 6 -4.48 14.98 -7.28
C VAL A 6 -3.45 14.13 -6.56
N LYS A 7 -3.48 12.82 -6.78
CA LYS A 7 -2.49 11.88 -6.25
C LYS A 7 -1.41 11.63 -7.31
N ILE A 8 -0.16 11.93 -7.00
CA ILE A 8 0.99 11.71 -7.88
C ILE A 8 1.75 10.48 -7.38
N LYS A 9 1.98 9.48 -8.23
CA LYS A 9 2.79 8.29 -7.95
C LYS A 9 4.11 8.34 -8.72
N SER A 10 5.23 8.10 -8.06
CA SER A 10 6.55 7.99 -8.69
C SER A 10 7.37 6.86 -8.07
N LYS A 11 8.56 6.59 -8.63
CA LYS A 11 9.58 5.69 -8.03
C LYS A 11 10.00 6.14 -6.61
N ASN A 12 9.86 7.43 -6.31
CA ASN A 12 10.24 8.02 -5.02
C ASN A 12 9.10 8.02 -3.99
N GLY A 13 7.92 7.47 -4.31
CA GLY A 13 6.78 7.40 -3.39
C GLY A 13 5.51 8.01 -3.97
N GLN A 14 4.65 8.55 -3.12
CA GLN A 14 3.39 9.18 -3.51
C GLN A 14 3.29 10.57 -2.89
N LEU A 15 2.75 11.53 -3.64
CA LEU A 15 2.49 12.91 -3.21
C LEU A 15 1.00 13.21 -3.47
N VAL A 16 0.32 13.83 -2.51
CA VAL A 16 -1.00 14.41 -2.73
C VAL A 16 -0.81 15.90 -2.92
N VAL A 17 -1.31 16.43 -4.03
CA VAL A 17 -1.32 17.85 -4.34
C VAL A 17 -2.75 18.34 -4.19
N ASP A 18 -3.00 19.20 -3.21
CA ASP A 18 -4.31 19.77 -2.84
C ASP A 18 -4.35 21.30 -3.00
N SER A 19 -3.22 21.93 -3.33
CA SER A 19 -3.05 23.39 -3.44
C SER A 19 -3.32 23.96 -4.82
N LEU A 20 -3.80 23.14 -5.78
CA LEU A 20 -4.06 23.55 -7.16
C LEU A 20 -5.57 23.57 -7.45
N SER A 21 -5.96 24.31 -8.48
CA SER A 21 -7.36 24.40 -8.93
C SER A 21 -7.47 23.96 -10.39
N GLY A 22 -8.69 23.77 -10.89
CA GLY A 22 -8.92 23.40 -12.29
C GLY A 22 -8.34 24.38 -13.33
N GLU A 23 -8.13 25.64 -12.94
CA GLU A 23 -7.53 26.70 -13.77
C GLU A 23 -6.00 26.72 -13.72
N SER A 24 -5.40 25.97 -12.79
CA SER A 24 -3.93 25.85 -12.70
C SER A 24 -3.38 25.18 -13.96
N SER A 25 -2.17 25.56 -14.37
CA SER A 25 -1.52 24.97 -15.54
C SER A 25 -0.80 23.67 -15.21
N ILE A 26 -0.58 22.82 -16.22
CA ILE A 26 0.24 21.62 -16.08
C ILE A 26 1.67 21.96 -15.64
N MET A 27 2.21 23.12 -16.07
CA MET A 27 3.51 23.62 -15.61
C MET A 27 3.55 23.82 -14.08
N GLN A 28 2.51 24.40 -13.48
CA GLN A 28 2.43 24.59 -12.03
C GLN A 28 2.40 23.23 -11.30
N LEU A 29 1.68 22.26 -11.84
CA LEU A 29 1.67 20.89 -11.32
C LEU A 29 3.04 20.23 -11.42
N LYS A 30 3.73 20.34 -12.57
CA LYS A 30 5.10 19.85 -12.74
C LYS A 30 6.07 20.50 -11.76
N GLN A 31 5.94 21.78 -11.45
CA GLN A 31 6.80 22.49 -10.49
C GLN A 31 6.60 21.99 -9.05
N HIS A 32 5.37 21.70 -8.64
CA HIS A 32 5.10 21.05 -7.34
C HIS A 32 5.71 19.64 -7.27
N VAL A 33 5.56 18.86 -8.34
CA VAL A 33 6.13 17.51 -8.41
C VAL A 33 7.66 17.55 -8.47
N ALA A 34 8.25 18.54 -9.14
CA ALA A 34 9.70 18.78 -9.21
C ALA A 34 10.32 19.07 -7.84
N THR A 35 9.66 19.92 -7.06
CA THR A 35 10.06 20.24 -5.70
C THR A 35 10.05 18.99 -4.81
N TRP A 36 9.03 18.13 -4.96
CA TRP A 36 8.93 16.87 -4.21
C TRP A 36 9.92 15.80 -4.68
N MET A 37 10.14 15.67 -5.99
CA MET A 37 11.07 14.69 -6.57
C MET A 37 12.54 15.13 -6.49
N ASN A 38 12.81 16.36 -6.08
CA ASN A 38 14.14 16.99 -6.11
C ASN A 38 14.79 16.89 -7.51
N THR A 39 14.01 17.17 -8.55
CA THR A 39 14.46 17.16 -9.95
C THR A 39 13.92 18.41 -10.67
N LEU A 40 14.38 18.69 -11.89
CA LEU A 40 13.89 19.82 -12.69
C LEU A 40 12.52 19.48 -13.30
N SER A 41 11.63 20.47 -13.38
CA SER A 41 10.29 20.33 -13.99
C SER A 41 10.34 19.75 -15.42
N ASP A 42 11.39 20.06 -16.16
CA ASP A 42 11.61 19.61 -17.55
C ASP A 42 11.94 18.11 -17.63
N ASN A 43 12.49 17.56 -16.55
CA ASN A 43 12.81 16.14 -16.45
C ASN A 43 11.60 15.30 -15.99
N ILE A 44 10.39 15.87 -15.86
CA ILE A 44 9.23 15.17 -15.31
C ILE A 44 8.19 14.93 -16.41
N SER A 45 7.86 13.66 -16.60
CA SER A 45 6.75 13.20 -17.43
C SER A 45 5.58 12.80 -16.54
N LEU A 46 4.49 13.54 -16.61
CA LEU A 46 3.23 13.20 -15.95
C LEU A 46 2.36 12.38 -16.91
N MET A 47 1.84 11.24 -16.45
CA MET A 47 0.97 10.36 -17.23
C MET A 47 -0.37 10.18 -16.53
N MET A 48 -1.46 10.17 -17.30
CA MET A 48 -2.83 10.02 -16.81
C MET A 48 -3.58 8.89 -17.52
N GLY A 49 -4.55 8.28 -16.82
CA GLY A 49 -5.45 7.26 -17.38
C GLY A 49 -4.83 5.87 -17.60
N TYR A 50 -5.66 4.95 -18.08
CA TYR A 50 -5.23 3.64 -18.58
C TYR A 50 -5.79 3.44 -20.00
N PRO A 51 -4.96 3.19 -21.02
CA PRO A 51 -3.49 3.13 -20.99
C PRO A 51 -2.84 4.50 -20.66
N PRO A 52 -1.65 4.53 -20.00
CA PRO A 52 -1.04 5.77 -19.53
C PRO A 52 -0.73 6.74 -20.68
N LYS A 53 -1.38 7.91 -20.68
CA LYS A 53 -1.17 8.96 -21.67
C LYS A 53 -0.34 10.10 -21.09
N ALA A 54 0.74 10.49 -21.76
CA ALA A 54 1.61 11.57 -21.32
C ALA A 54 0.93 12.95 -21.48
N LEU A 55 1.16 13.82 -20.50
CA LEU A 55 0.78 15.22 -20.52
C LEU A 55 1.92 16.03 -21.15
N ASP A 56 1.84 16.26 -22.46
CA ASP A 56 2.93 16.88 -23.24
C ASP A 56 2.74 18.39 -23.48
N ASP A 57 1.61 18.98 -23.05
CA ASP A 57 1.30 20.40 -23.26
C ASP A 57 1.20 21.17 -21.94
N ASP A 58 2.28 21.85 -21.58
CA ASP A 58 2.44 22.55 -20.30
C ASP A 58 1.59 23.82 -20.17
N THR A 59 1.00 24.28 -21.29
CA THR A 59 0.18 25.50 -21.35
C THR A 59 -1.29 25.26 -21.05
N LYS A 60 -1.75 24.00 -21.10
CA LYS A 60 -3.15 23.65 -20.80
C LYS A 60 -3.43 23.65 -19.31
N THR A 61 -4.67 23.97 -18.96
CA THR A 61 -5.17 23.90 -17.57
C THR A 61 -5.47 22.45 -17.17
N LEU A 62 -5.46 22.17 -15.86
CA LEU A 62 -5.76 20.84 -15.33
C LEU A 62 -7.17 20.36 -15.76
N SER A 63 -8.15 21.27 -15.79
CA SER A 63 -9.51 20.99 -16.25
C SER A 63 -9.58 20.68 -17.76
N ALA A 64 -8.80 21.40 -18.59
CA ALA A 64 -8.80 21.21 -20.04
C ALA A 64 -8.20 19.87 -20.48
N VAL A 65 -7.34 19.28 -19.65
CA VAL A 65 -6.79 17.94 -19.89
C VAL A 65 -7.58 16.83 -19.19
N GLY A 66 -8.67 17.20 -18.53
CA GLY A 66 -9.63 16.27 -17.94
C GLY A 66 -9.25 15.78 -16.55
N ILE A 67 -8.28 16.41 -15.89
CA ILE A 67 -7.87 16.04 -14.54
C ILE A 67 -8.97 16.46 -13.56
N LYS A 68 -9.47 15.48 -12.80
CA LYS A 68 -10.50 15.69 -11.77
C LYS A 68 -9.94 15.44 -10.38
N SER A 69 -10.61 16.00 -9.36
CA SER A 69 -10.28 15.74 -7.96
C SER A 69 -10.44 14.24 -7.67
N GLY A 70 -9.44 13.63 -7.04
CA GLY A 70 -9.33 12.19 -6.76
C GLY A 70 -8.57 11.39 -7.81
N GLU A 71 -8.12 11.99 -8.92
CA GLU A 71 -7.36 11.27 -9.94
C GLU A 71 -5.93 10.96 -9.51
N THR A 72 -5.40 9.84 -10.01
CA THR A 72 -4.01 9.43 -9.83
C THR A 72 -3.21 9.64 -11.11
N LEU A 73 -2.14 10.43 -11.03
CA LEU A 73 -1.16 10.61 -12.09
C LEU A 73 0.13 9.87 -11.77
N ILE A 74 0.85 9.45 -12.80
CA ILE A 74 2.16 8.81 -12.67
C ILE A 74 3.23 9.82 -13.09
N ALA A 75 4.17 10.14 -12.20
CA ALA A 75 5.32 10.98 -12.47
C ALA A 75 6.57 10.13 -12.69
N GLN A 76 7.13 10.21 -13.90
CA GLN A 76 8.41 9.57 -14.25
C GLN A 76 9.47 10.62 -14.52
N GLU A 77 10.70 10.30 -14.11
CA GLU A 77 11.86 11.10 -14.48
C GLU A 77 12.31 10.71 -15.90
N ARG A 78 12.27 11.64 -16.84
CA ARG A 78 12.90 11.50 -18.15
C ARG A 78 14.39 11.77 -17.95
N VAL A 79 15.20 10.72 -18.01
CA VAL A 79 16.65 10.86 -18.10
C VAL A 79 16.98 11.31 -19.52
N SER A 80 17.32 12.58 -19.69
CA SER A 80 17.87 13.12 -20.93
C SER A 80 19.18 12.36 -21.28
N PRO A 81 19.34 11.81 -22.49
CA PRO A 81 20.53 11.00 -22.86
C PRO A 81 21.87 11.76 -22.95
N ALA A 82 21.95 12.99 -22.44
CA ALA A 82 23.08 13.89 -22.66
C ALA A 82 23.97 14.03 -21.42
N ALA A 83 24.41 12.93 -20.83
CA ALA A 83 25.57 12.88 -19.91
C ALA A 83 25.97 11.42 -19.61
N VAL A 84 26.30 10.65 -20.65
CA VAL A 84 26.99 9.35 -20.48
C VAL A 84 28.29 9.43 -21.27
N GLY A 85 29.39 9.63 -20.56
CA GLY A 85 30.72 9.68 -21.15
C GLY A 85 31.81 9.31 -20.16
N GLY A 86 32.23 8.03 -20.20
CA GLY A 86 33.49 7.51 -19.61
C GLY A 86 33.51 7.45 -18.08
N MET A 87 34.11 6.49 -17.39
CA MET A 87 35.07 5.46 -17.72
C MET A 87 34.96 4.37 -16.65
N GLN A 88 35.40 3.18 -16.99
CA GLN A 88 35.25 1.93 -16.26
C GLN A 88 36.44 1.65 -15.30
N LEU A 89 36.21 0.75 -14.35
CA LEU A 89 37.15 -0.06 -13.53
C LEU A 89 37.79 0.57 -12.28
N GLY A 90 37.66 -0.15 -11.16
CA GLY A 90 38.51 0.03 -9.98
C GLY A 90 37.98 -0.69 -8.74
N SER A 91 38.65 -1.77 -8.37
CA SER A 91 38.43 -2.64 -7.21
C SER A 91 38.55 -1.97 -5.84
N SER A 92 37.88 -2.58 -4.85
CA SER A 92 38.31 -2.71 -3.44
C SER A 92 38.53 -1.44 -2.62
N SER A 93 37.63 -1.21 -1.65
CA SER A 93 38.02 -1.00 -0.25
C SER A 93 36.79 -0.94 0.66
N VAL A 94 36.76 -1.87 1.61
CA VAL A 94 35.97 -1.77 2.84
C VAL A 94 36.57 -0.65 3.68
N PRO A 95 35.74 0.18 4.33
CA PRO A 95 35.95 0.40 5.75
C PRO A 95 34.66 0.27 6.55
N SER A 96 34.73 -0.59 7.57
CA SER A 96 33.81 -0.66 8.69
C SER A 96 34.02 0.52 9.65
N LYS A 97 33.03 0.69 10.55
CA LYS A 97 32.90 1.61 11.70
C LYS A 97 32.19 2.92 11.35
N ASP A 98 31.29 3.44 12.16
CA ASP A 98 30.52 2.99 13.32
C ASP A 98 29.51 4.13 13.53
N ASP A 99 28.47 3.81 14.28
CA ASP A 99 27.73 4.74 15.12
C ASP A 99 26.60 5.62 14.55
N SER A 100 25.57 5.64 15.39
CA SER A 100 24.61 6.69 15.68
C SER A 100 23.56 7.11 14.63
N SER A 101 22.36 6.56 14.87
CA SER A 101 21.10 7.33 14.92
C SER A 101 20.55 7.92 13.61
N ARG A 102 19.99 7.07 12.75
CA ARG A 102 18.84 7.52 11.93
C ARG A 102 17.55 7.21 12.69
N SER A 103 17.32 8.03 13.71
CA SER A 103 15.98 8.24 14.26
C SER A 103 15.06 8.58 13.08
N SER A 104 14.14 7.67 12.80
CA SER A 104 12.97 7.93 11.97
C SER A 104 12.34 9.21 12.48
N LYS A 105 12.43 10.30 11.71
CA LYS A 105 11.75 11.56 12.03
C LYS A 105 10.24 11.37 11.92
N HIS A 106 9.63 10.68 12.87
CA HIS A 106 8.22 10.86 13.23
C HIS A 106 8.15 12.12 14.09
N HIS A 107 8.26 13.27 13.43
CA HIS A 107 8.15 14.56 14.09
C HIS A 107 6.69 14.97 14.18
N ILE A 108 5.98 14.48 15.21
CA ILE A 108 4.74 15.11 15.65
C ILE A 108 5.14 16.16 16.70
N GLN A 109 5.43 17.38 16.24
CA GLN A 109 5.42 18.54 17.13
C GLN A 109 3.99 19.06 17.22
N SER A 110 3.22 18.44 18.12
CA SER A 110 1.94 18.99 18.58
C SER A 110 1.80 18.58 20.03
N GLU A 111 1.97 19.54 20.95
CA GLU A 111 1.87 19.34 22.40
C GLU A 111 0.41 19.13 22.87
N SER A 112 -0.45 18.55 22.04
CA SER A 112 -1.87 18.34 22.35
C SER A 112 -2.45 17.11 21.64
N PHE A 113 -1.70 16.00 21.61
CA PHE A 113 -2.24 14.73 21.12
C PHE A 113 -2.80 13.89 22.29
N ASN A 114 -4.11 13.95 22.51
CA ASN A 114 -4.84 13.09 23.46
C ASN A 114 -5.09 11.66 22.91
N GLY A 115 -4.22 11.18 22.01
CA GLY A 115 -4.39 9.92 21.29
C GLY A 115 -3.15 9.02 21.37
N GLY A 116 -3.36 7.71 21.20
CA GLY A 116 -2.27 6.75 21.01
C GLY A 116 -1.60 6.91 19.64
N LEU A 117 -0.34 6.50 19.54
CA LEU A 117 0.39 6.43 18.27
C LEU A 117 0.21 5.05 17.64
N LEU A 118 -0.29 4.98 16.41
CA LEU A 118 -0.33 3.74 15.64
C LEU A 118 0.96 3.59 14.83
N MET A 119 1.66 2.48 15.03
CA MET A 119 2.93 2.18 14.37
C MET A 119 2.81 0.92 13.52
N ARG A 120 3.41 0.94 12.33
CA ARG A 120 3.45 -0.24 11.45
C ARG A 120 4.56 -1.19 11.88
N GLN A 121 4.20 -2.40 12.27
CA GLN A 121 5.14 -3.51 12.40
C GLN A 121 5.39 -4.15 11.02
N VAL A 122 6.66 -4.34 10.66
CA VAL A 122 7.03 -5.05 9.42
C VAL A 122 7.15 -6.55 9.72
N VAL A 123 6.53 -7.37 8.87
CA VAL A 123 6.65 -8.83 8.85
C VAL A 123 7.35 -9.28 7.57
N PRO A 124 7.90 -10.50 7.49
CA PRO A 124 8.53 -11.02 6.28
C PRO A 124 7.61 -10.94 5.05
N ALA A 125 8.17 -10.54 3.91
CA ALA A 125 7.45 -10.43 2.64
C ALA A 125 7.38 -11.79 1.93
N ASP A 126 6.68 -12.74 2.54
CA ASP A 126 6.42 -14.06 1.97
C ASP A 126 4.93 -14.29 1.70
N ASN A 127 4.61 -15.47 1.19
CA ASN A 127 3.25 -15.90 0.86
C ASN A 127 2.35 -16.12 2.10
N SER A 128 2.89 -15.88 3.31
CA SER A 128 2.19 -16.05 4.59
C SER A 128 2.11 -14.76 5.42
N CYS A 129 2.52 -13.61 4.88
CA CYS A 129 2.54 -12.33 5.58
C CYS A 129 1.19 -11.95 6.24
N LEU A 130 0.05 -12.28 5.62
CA LEU A 130 -1.28 -12.07 6.22
C LEU A 130 -1.43 -12.82 7.55
N PHE A 131 -1.06 -14.11 7.58
CA PHE A 131 -1.16 -14.93 8.78
C PHE A 131 -0.16 -14.50 9.84
N THR A 132 1.07 -14.12 9.44
CA THR A 132 2.08 -13.58 10.37
C THR A 132 1.63 -12.26 10.97
N SER A 133 1.02 -11.36 10.19
CA SER A 133 0.48 -10.10 10.70
C SER A 133 -0.65 -10.34 11.70
N PHE A 134 -1.60 -11.23 11.38
CA PHE A 134 -2.68 -11.55 12.31
C PHE A 134 -2.16 -12.21 13.60
N GLY A 135 -1.23 -13.17 13.48
CA GLY A 135 -0.57 -13.79 14.64
C GLY A 135 0.21 -12.77 15.48
N PHE A 136 0.85 -11.77 14.85
CA PHE A 136 1.49 -10.67 15.57
C PHE A 136 0.47 -9.87 16.39
N VAL A 137 -0.70 -9.54 15.84
CA VAL A 137 -1.70 -8.77 16.60
C VAL A 137 -2.28 -9.59 17.77
N LEU A 138 -2.43 -10.91 17.61
CA LEU A 138 -2.92 -11.77 18.69
C LEU A 138 -1.88 -11.98 19.81
N ASN A 139 -0.61 -12.19 19.45
CA ASN A 139 0.43 -12.66 20.39
C ASN A 139 1.48 -11.60 20.75
N GLY A 140 1.46 -10.44 20.09
CA GLY A 140 2.43 -9.36 20.26
C GLY A 140 3.83 -9.67 19.76
N LYS A 141 4.02 -10.78 19.04
CA LYS A 141 5.33 -11.27 18.56
C LYS A 141 5.23 -11.73 17.12
N VAL A 142 6.23 -11.36 16.32
CA VAL A 142 6.32 -11.82 14.92
C VAL A 142 6.78 -13.28 14.94
N ASP A 143 5.85 -14.18 14.64
CA ASP A 143 6.09 -15.62 14.52
C ASP A 143 5.63 -16.10 13.14
N THR A 144 6.56 -16.59 12.33
CA THR A 144 6.27 -17.08 10.97
C THR A 144 5.72 -18.50 10.96
N SER A 145 5.76 -19.23 12.08
CA SER A 145 5.28 -20.61 12.16
C SER A 145 3.76 -20.72 12.34
N CYS A 146 3.11 -19.65 12.82
CA CYS A 146 1.68 -19.62 13.12
C CYS A 146 0.78 -19.83 11.89
N GLY A 147 1.27 -19.49 10.69
CA GLY A 147 0.48 -19.58 9.46
C GLY A 147 -0.01 -21.00 9.14
N SER A 148 0.76 -22.02 9.50
CA SER A 148 0.37 -23.43 9.31
C SER A 148 -0.90 -23.79 10.08
N HIS A 149 -1.00 -23.35 11.34
CA HIS A 149 -2.15 -23.60 12.20
C HIS A 149 -3.39 -22.84 11.71
N MET A 150 -3.22 -21.57 11.34
CA MET A 150 -4.31 -20.73 10.85
C MET A 150 -4.89 -21.26 9.53
N ARG A 151 -4.04 -21.68 8.59
CA ARG A 151 -4.50 -22.30 7.34
C ARG A 151 -5.30 -23.58 7.59
N LYS A 152 -4.94 -24.36 8.61
CA LYS A 152 -5.69 -25.55 9.01
C LYS A 152 -7.08 -25.18 9.54
N ILE A 153 -7.17 -24.20 10.44
CA ILE A 153 -8.45 -23.68 10.96
C ILE A 153 -9.35 -23.22 9.80
N ILE A 154 -8.78 -22.49 8.84
CA ILE A 154 -9.53 -21.95 7.70
C ILE A 154 -10.07 -23.08 6.83
N ALA A 155 -9.21 -24.04 6.48
CA ALA A 155 -9.64 -25.18 5.67
C ALA A 155 -10.67 -26.07 6.38
N GLU A 156 -10.61 -26.20 7.71
CA GLU A 156 -11.62 -26.92 8.49
C GLU A 156 -12.95 -26.17 8.54
N SER A 157 -12.91 -24.84 8.72
CA SER A 157 -14.11 -23.99 8.75
C SER A 157 -14.81 -23.94 7.39
N VAL A 158 -14.03 -23.83 6.30
CA VAL A 158 -14.54 -23.84 4.92
C VAL A 158 -15.15 -25.20 4.57
N ALA A 159 -14.56 -26.30 5.03
CA ALA A 159 -15.09 -27.64 4.80
C ALA A 159 -16.37 -27.92 5.62
N ALA A 160 -16.55 -27.25 6.77
CA ALA A 160 -17.70 -27.43 7.65
C ALA A 160 -18.99 -26.80 7.10
N ASP A 161 -18.89 -25.76 6.26
CA ASP A 161 -20.04 -25.08 5.66
C ASP A 161 -19.89 -24.91 4.13
N PRO A 162 -20.09 -25.99 3.35
CA PRO A 162 -19.96 -25.93 1.89
C PRO A 162 -21.05 -25.12 1.18
N GLU A 163 -22.19 -24.86 1.84
CA GLU A 163 -23.26 -24.04 1.27
C GLU A 163 -22.85 -22.56 1.26
N LEU A 164 -22.32 -22.06 2.39
CA LEU A 164 -21.76 -20.72 2.48
C LEU A 164 -20.49 -20.59 1.62
N TYR A 165 -19.55 -21.54 1.77
CA TYR A 165 -18.28 -21.54 1.04
C TYR A 165 -18.37 -22.39 -0.22
N ASN A 166 -19.27 -22.01 -1.11
CA ASN A 166 -19.45 -22.63 -2.41
C ASN A 166 -18.46 -22.08 -3.46
N GLU A 167 -18.46 -22.67 -4.65
CA GLU A 167 -17.56 -22.29 -5.75
C GLU A 167 -17.71 -20.84 -6.20
N ALA A 168 -18.89 -20.23 -6.06
CA ALA A 168 -19.08 -18.83 -6.42
C ALA A 168 -18.33 -17.87 -5.46
N ILE A 169 -18.24 -18.25 -4.18
CA ILE A 169 -17.51 -17.48 -3.16
C ILE A 169 -16.00 -17.76 -3.24
N LEU A 170 -15.63 -19.03 -3.38
CA LEU A 170 -14.23 -19.46 -3.34
C LEU A 170 -13.50 -19.31 -4.68
N GLY A 171 -14.23 -19.18 -5.79
CA GLY A 171 -13.71 -19.21 -7.16
C GLY A 171 -13.12 -20.56 -7.58
N LYS A 172 -13.34 -21.62 -6.78
CA LYS A 172 -12.87 -23.01 -6.96
C LYS A 172 -13.80 -23.96 -6.21
N PRO A 173 -13.85 -25.25 -6.56
CA PRO A 173 -14.55 -26.24 -5.75
C PRO A 173 -14.07 -26.24 -4.28
N ASN A 174 -15.00 -26.36 -3.33
CA ASN A 174 -14.71 -26.25 -1.89
C ASN A 174 -13.55 -27.15 -1.43
N LYS A 175 -13.55 -28.42 -1.84
CA LYS A 175 -12.46 -29.36 -1.53
C LYS A 175 -11.12 -28.90 -2.09
N GLU A 176 -11.09 -28.40 -3.32
CA GLU A 176 -9.87 -27.90 -3.96
C GLU A 176 -9.35 -26.66 -3.24
N TYR A 177 -10.25 -25.76 -2.81
CA TYR A 177 -9.88 -24.60 -2.00
C TYR A 177 -9.24 -25.01 -0.67
N CYS A 178 -9.83 -25.99 0.03
CA CYS A 178 -9.29 -26.52 1.28
C CYS A 178 -7.89 -27.12 1.11
N ASP A 179 -7.63 -27.80 0.00
CA ASP A 179 -6.32 -28.35 -0.33
C ASP A 179 -5.33 -27.24 -0.71
N TRP A 180 -5.81 -26.20 -1.41
CA TRP A 180 -5.02 -25.03 -1.81
C TRP A 180 -4.59 -24.16 -0.62
N ILE A 181 -5.50 -23.77 0.27
CA ILE A 181 -5.20 -22.82 1.35
C ILE A 181 -4.20 -23.36 2.38
N ARG A 182 -4.13 -24.70 2.51
CA ARG A 182 -3.16 -25.40 3.38
C ARG A 182 -1.71 -25.27 2.92
N LYS A 183 -1.46 -24.97 1.64
CA LYS A 183 -0.11 -24.80 1.12
C LYS A 183 0.50 -23.49 1.64
N SER A 184 1.79 -23.52 1.97
CA SER A 184 2.50 -22.35 2.51
C SER A 184 2.72 -21.24 1.49
N ASP A 185 2.60 -21.55 0.19
CA ASP A 185 2.75 -20.62 -0.93
C ASP A 185 1.44 -19.95 -1.37
N SER A 186 0.29 -20.39 -0.84
CA SER A 186 -1.02 -19.80 -1.13
C SER A 186 -1.21 -18.49 -0.38
N TRP A 187 -1.66 -17.45 -1.06
CA TRP A 187 -1.91 -16.15 -0.44
C TRP A 187 -3.28 -16.14 0.24
N GLY A 188 -3.35 -15.59 1.45
CA GLY A 188 -4.64 -15.30 2.08
C GLY A 188 -5.22 -13.97 1.58
N GLY A 189 -6.52 -13.77 1.82
CA GLY A 189 -7.22 -12.53 1.54
C GLY A 189 -8.48 -12.36 2.37
N ALA A 190 -9.52 -11.76 1.77
CA ALA A 190 -10.76 -11.43 2.46
C ALA A 190 -11.51 -12.65 3.02
N ILE A 191 -11.46 -13.80 2.33
CA ILE A 191 -12.11 -15.04 2.77
C ILE A 191 -11.44 -15.53 4.06
N GLU A 192 -10.11 -15.62 4.07
CA GLU A 192 -9.32 -16.02 5.24
C GLU A 192 -9.62 -15.11 6.44
N LEU A 193 -9.64 -13.79 6.22
CA LEU A 193 -9.94 -12.83 7.29
C LEU A 193 -11.36 -12.99 7.83
N SER A 194 -12.35 -13.16 6.96
CA SER A 194 -13.73 -13.42 7.39
C SER A 194 -13.81 -14.67 8.26
N VAL A 195 -13.18 -15.78 7.85
CA VAL A 195 -13.17 -17.02 8.63
C VAL A 195 -12.48 -16.82 10.00
N LEU A 196 -11.33 -16.14 10.01
CA LEU A 196 -10.56 -15.90 11.25
C LEU A 196 -11.30 -14.97 12.21
N THR A 197 -11.98 -13.95 11.70
CA THR A 197 -12.86 -13.07 12.48
C THR A 197 -13.92 -13.88 13.23
N HIS A 198 -14.60 -14.80 12.55
CA HIS A 198 -15.60 -15.66 13.17
C HIS A 198 -15.00 -16.65 14.17
N PHE A 199 -13.87 -17.28 13.82
CA PHE A 199 -13.23 -18.28 14.66
C PHE A 199 -12.68 -17.69 15.97
N TYR A 200 -12.03 -16.53 15.91
CA TYR A 200 -11.46 -15.86 17.08
C TYR A 200 -12.45 -14.94 17.80
N ALA A 201 -13.60 -14.65 17.19
CA ALA A 201 -14.57 -13.67 17.67
C ALA A 201 -13.94 -12.27 17.86
N ILE A 202 -13.26 -11.78 16.81
CA ILE A 202 -12.53 -10.51 16.79
C ILE A 202 -12.83 -9.76 15.50
N GLU A 203 -13.14 -8.47 15.62
CA GLU A 203 -13.25 -7.56 14.47
C GLU A 203 -11.87 -7.22 13.91
N ILE A 204 -11.68 -7.31 12.60
CA ILE A 204 -10.40 -7.02 11.94
C ILE A 204 -10.56 -5.80 11.00
N ASP A 205 -9.77 -4.76 11.24
CA ASP A 205 -9.72 -3.54 10.44
C ASP A 205 -8.51 -3.59 9.48
N VAL A 206 -8.74 -3.84 8.20
CA VAL A 206 -7.68 -3.82 7.18
C VAL A 206 -7.56 -2.43 6.57
N VAL A 207 -6.45 -1.76 6.87
CA VAL A 207 -6.12 -0.44 6.29
C VAL A 207 -5.55 -0.61 4.87
N ASP A 208 -6.34 -0.29 3.86
CA ASP A 208 -5.91 -0.25 2.47
C ASP A 208 -5.20 1.08 2.18
N THR A 209 -3.87 1.03 2.11
CA THR A 209 -3.02 2.20 1.83
C THR A 209 -3.14 2.73 0.40
N ILE A 210 -3.65 1.93 -0.54
CA ILE A 210 -3.82 2.32 -1.94
C ILE A 210 -5.07 3.19 -2.06
N ASN A 211 -6.18 2.70 -1.51
CA ASN A 211 -7.50 3.30 -1.61
C ASN A 211 -7.84 4.24 -0.43
N ALA A 212 -7.01 4.26 0.62
CA ALA A 212 -7.23 5.04 1.83
C ALA A 212 -8.57 4.72 2.52
N VAL A 213 -8.96 3.43 2.50
CA VAL A 213 -10.16 2.91 3.14
C VAL A 213 -9.79 1.89 4.21
N ILE A 214 -10.67 1.74 5.20
CA ILE A 214 -10.58 0.67 6.20
C ILE A 214 -11.67 -0.33 5.90
N ASN A 215 -11.27 -1.57 5.58
CA ASN A 215 -12.20 -2.67 5.39
C ASN A 215 -12.36 -3.39 6.72
N ARG A 216 -13.57 -3.36 7.28
CA ARG A 216 -13.86 -3.97 8.58
C ARG A 216 -14.51 -5.33 8.39
N PHE A 217 -13.96 -6.34 9.03
CA PHE A 217 -14.47 -7.70 9.03
C PHE A 217 -15.09 -8.00 10.39
N GLY A 218 -16.39 -8.36 10.41
CA GLY A 218 -17.14 -8.67 11.63
C GLY A 218 -17.64 -7.45 12.42
N GLU A 219 -17.76 -6.28 11.77
CA GLU A 219 -18.21 -5.04 12.42
C GLU A 219 -19.64 -5.11 12.99
N ASP A 220 -20.49 -5.96 12.41
CA ASP A 220 -21.88 -6.17 12.78
C ASP A 220 -22.06 -7.29 13.83
N MET A 221 -21.00 -8.03 14.13
CA MET A 221 -21.04 -9.20 15.02
C MET A 221 -20.92 -8.85 16.51
N SER A 222 -20.70 -7.56 16.84
CA SER A 222 -20.55 -7.08 18.22
C SER A 222 -19.45 -7.81 19.01
N TYR A 223 -18.33 -8.11 18.34
CA TYR A 223 -17.20 -8.77 18.98
C TYR A 223 -16.56 -7.89 20.06
N PRO A 224 -16.08 -8.48 21.17
CA PRO A 224 -15.53 -7.72 22.29
C PRO A 224 -14.15 -7.12 22.01
N PHE A 225 -13.46 -7.57 20.97
CA PHE A 225 -12.11 -7.14 20.62
C PHE A 225 -12.04 -6.75 19.14
N ARG A 226 -11.17 -5.76 18.85
CA ARG A 226 -10.85 -5.28 17.50
C ARG A 226 -9.35 -5.18 17.31
N CYS A 227 -8.85 -5.57 16.14
CA CYS A 227 -7.47 -5.41 15.73
C CYS A 227 -7.34 -4.68 14.38
N SER A 228 -6.17 -4.06 14.15
CA SER A 228 -5.82 -3.32 12.92
C SER A 228 -4.36 -3.51 12.54
#